data_AF-A0A0W8F0J0-F1
#
_entry.id   AF-A0A0W8F0J0-F1
#
_cell.length_a   1.000
_cell.length_b   1.000
_cell.length_c   1.000
_cell.angle_alpha   90.00
_cell.angle_beta   90.00
_cell.angle_gamma   90.00
#
_symmetry.space_group_name_H-M   'P 1'
#
loop_
_entity.id
_entity.type
_entity.pdbx_description
1 polymer ?
#
loop_
_entity_poly.entity_id
_entity_poly.type
_entity_poly.pdbx_seq_one_letter_code
_entity_poly.pdbx_strand_id
1 'polypeptide(L)'
;MKLTNSIAPVFILAMLWASLIVIPAYHFRAEAGHSVIMSSGSVSSSTSDRFITSSDNPGVELNHNIRVTDTVGKVTVYMNILSMEGRGTDGQAYETVSFRESTTVQGLISLFDKSLRYESALTGDTF
;
A
#
# COMPACT_ATOMS: atom_id res chain seq x y z
N MET A 1 -19.57 44.86 -35.31
CA MET A 1 -18.87 43.64 -35.75
C MET A 1 -18.29 42.97 -34.51
N LYS A 2 -18.84 41.80 -34.12
CA LYS A 2 -18.49 41.06 -32.90
C LYS A 2 -17.20 40.26 -33.14
N LEU A 3 -16.23 40.34 -32.23
CA LEU A 3 -15.10 39.41 -32.12
C LEU A 3 -15.04 38.92 -30.67
N THR A 4 -15.68 37.78 -30.43
CA THR A 4 -15.56 37.02 -29.17
C THR A 4 -14.30 36.16 -29.26
N ASN A 5 -13.22 36.58 -28.59
CA ASN A 5 -12.00 35.78 -28.48
C ASN A 5 -12.22 34.68 -27.43
N SER A 6 -12.55 33.48 -27.93
CA SER A 6 -12.68 32.27 -27.12
C SER A 6 -11.29 31.74 -26.75
N ILE A 7 -10.97 31.78 -25.46
CA ILE A 7 -9.70 31.30 -24.85
C ILE A 7 -9.70 29.76 -24.68
N ALA A 8 -10.78 29.09 -25.12
CA ALA A 8 -10.98 27.66 -24.95
C ALA A 8 -10.00 26.71 -25.70
N PRO A 9 -9.38 27.03 -26.85
CA PRO A 9 -8.65 26.00 -27.60
C PRO A 9 -7.23 25.74 -27.09
N VAL A 10 -6.66 26.62 -26.26
CA VAL A 10 -5.28 26.47 -25.75
C VAL A 10 -5.19 25.50 -24.57
N PHE A 11 -6.24 25.44 -23.74
CA PHE A 11 -6.27 24.56 -22.56
C PHE A 11 -6.38 23.07 -22.94
N ILE A 12 -7.02 22.75 -24.06
CA ILE A 12 -7.19 21.35 -24.50
C ILE A 12 -5.89 20.77 -25.07
N LEU A 13 -5.02 21.60 -25.67
CA LEU A 13 -3.73 21.15 -26.20
C LEU A 13 -2.68 20.94 -25.08
N ALA A 14 -2.76 21.68 -23.98
CA ALA A 14 -1.89 21.51 -22.82
C ALA A 14 -2.22 20.26 -21.98
N MET A 15 -3.47 19.78 -22.01
CA MET A 15 -3.87 18.51 -21.38
C MET A 15 -3.60 17.28 -22.25
N LEU A 16 -3.09 17.46 -23.48
CA LEU A 16 -2.69 16.38 -24.40
C LEU A 16 -1.18 16.13 -24.40
N TRP A 17 -0.47 16.48 -23.32
CA TRP A 17 0.81 15.85 -23.02
C TRP A 17 0.50 14.66 -22.13
N ALA A 18 0.23 13.53 -22.79
CA ALA A 18 0.05 12.25 -22.11
C ALA A 18 1.21 12.07 -21.12
N SER A 19 0.87 11.97 -19.84
CA SER A 19 1.79 11.51 -18.83
C SER A 19 2.23 10.10 -19.22
N LEU A 20 3.41 9.96 -19.82
CA LEU A 20 4.10 8.67 -19.82
C LEU A 20 4.39 8.39 -18.35
N ILE A 21 3.58 7.54 -17.73
CA ILE A 21 3.89 6.95 -16.43
C ILE A 21 5.07 6.02 -16.71
N VAL A 22 6.28 6.55 -16.64
CA VAL A 22 7.49 5.72 -16.65
C VAL A 22 7.50 5.00 -15.30
N ILE A 23 7.28 3.69 -15.33
CA ILE A 23 7.49 2.87 -14.14
C ILE A 23 9.00 2.91 -13.87
N PRO A 24 9.44 3.38 -12.69
CA PRO A 24 10.85 3.46 -12.36
C PRO A 24 11.48 2.07 -12.37
N ALA A 25 12.81 2.01 -12.46
CA ALA A 25 13.55 0.74 -12.48
C ALA A 25 13.10 -0.19 -11.35
N TYR A 26 12.83 0.36 -10.17
CA TYR A 26 12.24 -0.36 -9.05
C TYR A 26 11.09 0.45 -8.44
N HIS A 27 9.97 -0.22 -8.15
CA HIS A 27 8.82 0.35 -7.47
C HIS A 27 8.26 -0.65 -6.45
N PHE A 28 8.33 -0.30 -5.18
CA PHE A 28 7.76 -1.09 -4.08
C PHE A 28 6.57 -0.37 -3.47
N ARG A 29 5.49 -1.11 -3.24
CA ARG A 29 4.29 -0.65 -2.52
C ARG A 29 3.91 -1.72 -1.50
N ALA A 30 3.90 -1.33 -0.24
CA ALA A 30 3.40 -2.16 0.86
C ALA A 30 2.26 -1.43 1.57
N GLU A 31 1.16 -2.12 1.82
CA GLU A 31 0.03 -1.64 2.62
C GLU A 31 -0.40 -2.69 3.63
N ALA A 32 -0.77 -2.25 4.83
CA ALA A 32 -1.31 -3.12 5.86
C ALA A 32 -2.40 -2.41 6.63
N GLY A 33 -3.33 -3.19 7.17
CA GLY A 33 -4.42 -2.64 7.95
C GLY A 33 -5.25 -3.70 8.62
N HIS A 34 -6.22 -3.23 9.39
CA HIS A 34 -7.19 -4.07 10.07
C HIS A 34 -8.58 -3.43 10.06
N SER A 35 -9.58 -4.27 10.32
CA SER A 35 -10.95 -3.88 10.61
C SER A 35 -11.42 -4.68 11.81
N VAL A 36 -11.97 -3.97 12.80
CA VAL A 36 -12.52 -4.57 14.01
C VAL A 36 -13.97 -4.15 14.14
N ILE A 37 -14.85 -5.14 14.16
CA ILE A 37 -16.25 -4.98 14.57
C ILE A 37 -16.38 -5.67 15.92
N MET A 38 -16.69 -4.92 16.97
CA MET A 38 -16.73 -5.41 18.35
C MET A 38 -17.95 -4.89 19.10
N SER A 39 -18.46 -5.69 20.04
CA SER A 39 -19.46 -5.25 21.01
C SER A 39 -18.85 -4.51 22.21
N SER A 40 -17.74 -5.03 22.72
CA SER A 40 -17.02 -4.56 23.91
C SER A 40 -15.62 -5.17 23.90
N GLY A 41 -14.64 -4.57 24.56
CA GLY A 41 -13.29 -5.12 24.67
C GLY A 41 -12.23 -4.05 24.46
N SER A 42 -11.01 -4.47 24.15
CA SER A 42 -9.91 -3.55 23.85
C SER A 42 -9.27 -3.85 22.51
N VAL A 43 -8.85 -2.80 21.81
CA VAL A 43 -8.02 -2.89 20.61
C VAL A 43 -6.80 -2.02 20.81
N SER A 44 -5.63 -2.63 20.66
CA SER A 44 -4.35 -1.93 20.57
C SER A 44 -3.74 -2.24 19.22
N SER A 45 -3.31 -1.21 18.50
CA SER A 45 -2.66 -1.39 17.21
C SER A 45 -1.51 -0.41 17.04
N SER A 46 -0.47 -0.87 16.33
CA SER A 46 0.69 -0.05 15.97
C SER A 46 1.04 -0.32 14.52
N THR A 47 1.39 0.72 13.78
CA THR A 47 1.83 0.60 12.39
C THR A 47 3.05 1.48 12.21
N SER A 48 4.16 0.94 11.68
CA SER A 48 5.39 1.71 11.47
C SER A 48 5.21 2.75 10.37
N ASP A 49 4.58 2.37 9.27
CA ASP A 49 4.20 3.25 8.16
C ASP A 49 2.98 2.69 7.45
N ARG A 50 2.13 3.51 6.81
CA ARG A 50 0.87 3.01 6.23
C ARG A 50 0.96 2.82 4.70
N PHE A 51 1.86 3.55 4.06
CA PHE A 51 2.17 3.47 2.64
C PHE A 51 3.62 3.89 2.43
N ILE A 52 4.47 2.97 1.97
CA ILE A 52 5.81 3.33 1.52
C ILE A 52 5.87 3.10 0.03
N THR A 53 6.28 4.14 -0.68
CA THR A 53 6.61 4.08 -2.09
C THR A 53 8.04 4.58 -2.23
N SER A 54 8.97 3.67 -2.51
CA SER A 54 10.34 4.03 -2.86
C SER A 54 10.54 3.81 -4.36
N SER A 55 11.03 4.86 -5.03
CA SER A 55 11.39 4.81 -6.45
C SER A 55 12.90 4.80 -6.69
N ASP A 56 13.71 4.69 -5.62
CA ASP A 56 15.15 5.00 -5.67
C ASP A 56 16.02 4.12 -4.75
N ASN A 57 15.67 2.85 -4.60
CA ASN A 57 16.45 1.84 -3.88
C ASN A 57 16.69 2.05 -2.35
N PRO A 58 15.82 2.70 -1.55
CA PRO A 58 15.66 2.31 -0.16
C PRO A 58 14.60 1.19 -0.11
N GLY A 59 14.94 0.05 0.48
CA GLY A 59 13.94 -0.99 0.74
C GLY A 59 12.75 -0.45 1.52
N VAL A 60 11.65 -1.19 1.46
CA VAL A 60 10.41 -0.89 2.16
C VAL A 60 10.31 -1.79 3.38
N GLU A 61 10.13 -1.20 4.56
CA GLU A 61 9.84 -1.93 5.78
C GLU A 61 8.45 -1.53 6.31
N LEU A 62 7.56 -2.52 6.45
CA LEU A 62 6.20 -2.32 6.93
C LEU A 62 5.91 -3.29 8.07
N ASN A 63 5.67 -2.72 9.26
CA ASN A 63 5.23 -3.44 10.44
C ASN A 63 3.81 -3.02 10.80
N HIS A 64 2.91 -4.00 10.97
CA HIS A 64 1.54 -3.80 11.40
C HIS A 64 1.19 -4.81 12.49
N ASN A 65 0.96 -4.32 13.70
CA ASN A 65 0.58 -5.15 14.84
C ASN A 65 -0.82 -4.76 15.30
N ILE A 66 -1.60 -5.76 15.68
CA ILE A 66 -2.89 -5.56 16.32
C ILE A 66 -3.11 -6.64 17.38
N ARG A 67 -3.60 -6.19 18.53
CA ARG A 67 -4.11 -7.02 19.60
C ARG A 67 -5.55 -6.63 19.89
N VAL A 68 -6.43 -7.62 19.92
CA VAL A 68 -7.83 -7.48 20.30
C VAL A 68 -8.11 -8.44 21.46
N THR A 69 -8.72 -7.94 22.53
CA THR A 69 -9.00 -8.73 23.74
C THR A 69 -10.45 -8.63 24.16
N ASP A 70 -10.96 -9.75 24.70
CA ASP A 70 -12.25 -9.87 25.38
C ASP A 70 -13.42 -9.23 24.62
N THR A 71 -13.60 -9.65 23.37
CA THR A 71 -14.67 -9.16 22.50
C THR A 71 -15.53 -10.27 21.93
N VAL A 72 -16.78 -9.93 21.62
CA VAL A 72 -17.61 -10.68 20.67
C VAL A 72 -17.67 -9.88 19.39
N GLY A 73 -17.25 -10.45 18.28
CA GLY A 73 -17.16 -9.69 17.04
C GLY A 73 -16.42 -10.37 15.92
N LYS A 74 -15.86 -9.55 15.03
CA LYS A 74 -15.06 -9.96 13.88
C LYS A 74 -13.82 -9.07 13.79
N VAL A 75 -12.66 -9.71 13.63
CA VAL A 75 -11.40 -9.02 13.37
C VAL A 75 -10.86 -9.52 12.04
N THR A 76 -10.52 -8.60 11.16
CA THR A 76 -9.85 -8.87 9.88
C THR A 76 -8.56 -8.06 9.85
N VAL A 77 -7.45 -8.70 9.52
CA VAL A 77 -6.14 -8.05 9.33
C VAL A 77 -5.58 -8.47 7.99
N TYR A 78 -4.96 -7.55 7.28
CA TYR A 78 -4.38 -7.82 5.97
C TYR A 78 -3.04 -7.08 5.77
N MET A 79 -2.26 -7.62 4.84
CA MET A 79 -1.09 -6.97 4.26
C MET A 79 -1.05 -7.30 2.77
N ASN A 80 -0.88 -6.27 1.94
CA ASN A 80 -0.72 -6.41 0.50
C ASN A 80 0.61 -5.78 0.09
N ILE A 81 1.38 -6.53 -0.69
CA ILE A 81 2.69 -6.13 -1.21
C ILE A 81 2.63 -6.20 -2.72
N LEU A 82 3.18 -5.18 -3.36
CA LEU A 82 3.38 -5.09 -4.79
C LEU A 82 4.81 -4.61 -5.05
N SER A 83 5.57 -5.40 -5.79
CA SER A 83 6.89 -5.07 -6.29
C SER A 83 6.84 -5.08 -7.81
N MET A 84 7.28 -3.99 -8.44
CA MET A 84 7.31 -3.85 -9.89
C MET A 84 8.71 -3.39 -10.32
N GLU A 85 9.22 -4.02 -11.37
CA GLU A 85 10.48 -3.61 -12.01
C GLU A 85 10.16 -3.03 -13.38
N GLY A 86 10.64 -1.82 -13.66
CA GLY A 86 10.50 -1.15 -14.96
C GLY A 86 11.79 -1.22 -15.78
N ARG A 87 11.67 -1.25 -17.11
CA ARG A 87 12.85 -1.13 -18.01
C ARG A 87 13.22 0.32 -18.35
N GLY A 88 12.43 1.29 -17.89
CA GLY A 88 12.62 2.71 -18.21
C GLY A 88 12.30 3.11 -19.66
N THR A 89 11.77 2.19 -20.47
CA THR A 89 11.59 2.39 -21.92
C THR A 89 10.14 2.53 -22.39
N ASP A 90 9.17 1.91 -21.71
CA ASP A 90 7.79 1.76 -22.22
C ASP A 90 6.68 1.96 -21.18
N GLY A 91 6.99 2.41 -19.96
CA GLY A 91 5.99 2.63 -18.90
C GLY A 91 5.24 1.35 -18.48
N GLN A 92 5.68 0.20 -18.96
CA GLN A 92 5.17 -1.11 -18.59
C GLN A 92 6.08 -1.75 -17.54
N ALA A 93 5.49 -2.58 -16.70
CA ALA A 93 6.25 -3.39 -15.77
C ALA A 93 6.93 -4.51 -16.57
N TYR A 94 8.23 -4.64 -16.42
CA TYR A 94 8.96 -5.78 -16.91
C TYR A 94 8.70 -7.01 -16.04
N GLU A 95 8.72 -6.81 -14.72
CA GLU A 95 8.41 -7.85 -13.76
C GLU A 95 7.45 -7.31 -12.70
N THR A 96 6.56 -8.18 -12.21
CA THR A 96 5.63 -7.85 -11.14
C THR A 96 5.48 -9.04 -10.21
N VAL A 97 5.75 -8.81 -8.93
CA VAL A 97 5.53 -9.77 -7.85
C VAL A 97 4.51 -9.16 -6.91
N SER A 98 3.48 -9.93 -6.58
CA SER A 98 2.47 -9.51 -5.61
C SER A 98 2.26 -10.58 -4.53
N PHE A 99 2.08 -10.12 -3.31
CA PHE A 99 1.77 -10.96 -2.16
C PHE A 99 0.60 -10.36 -1.40
N ARG A 100 -0.30 -11.22 -0.94
CA ARG A 100 -1.44 -10.83 -0.11
C ARG A 100 -1.62 -11.82 1.01
N GLU A 101 -1.61 -11.31 2.22
CA GLU A 101 -1.98 -12.03 3.41
C GLU A 101 -3.24 -11.42 4.01
N SER A 102 -4.17 -12.28 4.44
CA SER A 102 -5.36 -11.84 5.17
C SER A 102 -5.72 -12.91 6.20
N THR A 103 -6.06 -12.46 7.41
CA THR A 103 -6.54 -13.34 8.48
C THR A 103 -7.80 -12.75 9.06
N THR A 104 -8.81 -13.60 9.26
CA THR A 104 -10.09 -13.20 9.84
C THR A 104 -10.47 -14.17 10.93
N VAL A 105 -10.87 -13.63 12.08
CA VAL A 105 -11.47 -14.38 13.19
C VAL A 105 -12.82 -13.78 13.52
N GLN A 106 -13.76 -14.63 13.95
CA GLN A 106 -15.12 -14.22 14.31
C GLN A 106 -15.64 -15.03 15.49
N GLY A 107 -16.50 -14.42 16.30
CA GLY A 107 -17.18 -15.05 17.43
C GLY A 107 -16.71 -14.46 18.74
N LEU A 108 -16.62 -15.31 19.77
CA LEU A 108 -16.05 -14.94 21.06
C LEU A 108 -14.52 -14.99 20.96
N ILE A 109 -13.90 -13.83 21.07
CA ILE A 109 -12.46 -13.62 20.93
C ILE A 109 -11.93 -13.24 22.31
N SER A 110 -11.28 -14.19 23.00
CA SER A 110 -10.55 -13.91 24.23
C SER A 110 -9.28 -13.13 23.94
N LEU A 111 -8.49 -13.61 22.98
CA LEU A 111 -7.29 -12.95 22.48
C LEU A 111 -7.13 -13.20 21.00
N PHE A 112 -7.00 -12.12 20.23
CA PHE A 112 -6.46 -12.15 18.89
C PHE A 112 -5.23 -11.25 18.87
N ASP A 113 -4.08 -11.83 18.56
CA ASP A 113 -2.82 -11.11 18.44
C ASP A 113 -2.18 -11.47 17.11
N LYS A 114 -1.87 -10.46 16.31
CA LYS A 114 -1.25 -10.65 15.01
C LYS A 114 -0.24 -9.55 14.75
N SER A 115 0.96 -9.99 14.38
CA SER A 115 2.04 -9.15 13.86
C SER A 115 2.25 -9.50 12.39
N LEU A 116 2.28 -8.48 11.54
CA LEU A 116 2.61 -8.58 10.13
C LEU A 116 3.85 -7.72 9.90
N ARG A 117 4.88 -8.32 9.30
CA ARG A 117 6.14 -7.66 8.96
C ARG A 117 6.50 -7.97 7.52
N TYR A 118 6.83 -6.93 6.77
CA TYR A 118 7.41 -7.03 5.43
C TYR A 118 8.67 -6.18 5.36
N GLU A 119 9.69 -6.70 4.68
CA GLU A 119 10.99 -6.07 4.48
C GLU A 119 11.47 -6.41 3.06
N SER A 120 11.77 -5.40 2.25
CA SER A 120 12.20 -5.60 0.84
C SER A 120 13.70 -5.40 0.60
N ALA A 121 14.44 -4.83 1.56
CA ALA A 121 15.89 -4.78 1.53
C ALA A 121 16.47 -5.76 2.55
N LEU A 122 17.60 -6.38 2.23
CA LEU A 122 18.42 -7.01 3.25
C LEU A 122 18.99 -5.89 4.12
N THR A 123 18.40 -5.67 5.30
CA THR A 123 19.12 -4.94 6.35
C THR A 123 20.41 -5.72 6.61
N GLY A 124 21.57 -5.06 6.51
CA GLY A 124 22.90 -5.68 6.42
C GLY A 124 23.40 -6.41 7.68
N ASP A 125 22.53 -7.13 8.40
CA ASP A 125 22.94 -8.08 9.43
C ASP A 125 23.16 -9.44 8.77
N THR A 126 24.36 -9.59 8.23
CA THR A 126 24.95 -10.87 7.80
C THR A 126 24.86 -11.91 8.93
N PHE A 127 24.42 -13.12 8.59
CA PHE A 127 24.47 -14.33 9.45
C PHE A 127 25.85 -14.60 10.04
#